data_AF-A0A2W6MRG4-F1
#
_entry.id   AF-A0A2W6MRG4-F1
#
_cell.length_a   1.000
_cell.length_b   1.000
_cell.length_c   1.000
_cell.angle_alpha   90.00
_cell.angle_beta   90.00
_cell.angle_gamma   90.00
#
_symmetry.space_group_name_H-M   'P 1'
#
loop_
_entity.id
_entity.type
_entity.pdbx_description
1 polymer ?
#
loop_
_entity_poly.entity_id
_entity_poly.type
_entity_poly.pdbx_seq_one_letter_code
_entity_poly.pdbx_strand_id
1 'polypeptide(L)'
;MGFNSASSTAFVNIEEKKFFIFANHKDVVDCNEIYERAVNKTGVSLDTLQNYQAYIFLNSTLLTGSTELPDNSFYFGEPNKEGNILQDKPSYYFSPSDESSGKG
;
A
#
# COMPACT_ATOMS: atom_id res chain seq x y z
N MET A 1 15.98 20.31 -1.19
CA MET A 1 16.46 19.00 -1.68
C MET A 1 15.60 18.66 -2.88
N GLY A 2 16.16 18.62 -4.09
CA GLY A 2 15.37 18.35 -5.31
C GLY A 2 15.20 16.85 -5.51
N PHE A 3 13.97 16.37 -5.57
CA PHE A 3 13.66 15.00 -5.97
C PHE A 3 13.64 14.93 -7.49
N ASN A 4 14.55 14.15 -8.08
CA ASN A 4 14.39 13.68 -9.46
C ASN A 4 13.62 12.35 -9.39
N SER A 5 12.33 12.38 -9.72
CA SER A 5 11.54 11.15 -9.85
C SER A 5 11.95 10.43 -11.13
N ALA A 6 12.29 9.14 -11.00
CA ALA A 6 12.36 8.23 -12.14
C ALA A 6 10.94 7.75 -12.43
N SER A 7 10.27 8.35 -13.42
CA SER A 7 8.83 8.17 -13.66
C SER A 7 8.40 6.70 -13.75
N SER A 8 7.46 6.29 -12.88
CA SER A 8 6.74 5.03 -12.96
C SER A 8 6.06 4.86 -14.31
N THR A 9 6.08 3.64 -14.83
CA THR A 9 5.40 3.29 -16.08
C THR A 9 4.18 2.44 -15.80
N ALA A 10 3.05 2.77 -16.44
CA ALA A 10 1.81 2.05 -16.33
C ALA A 10 1.38 1.47 -17.69
N PHE A 11 0.90 0.22 -17.67
CA PHE A 11 0.33 -0.48 -18.83
C PHE A 11 -1.06 -0.99 -18.49
N VAL A 12 -1.98 -0.91 -19.45
CA VAL A 12 -3.36 -1.37 -19.31
C VAL A 12 -3.61 -2.44 -20.36
N ASN A 13 -4.03 -3.63 -19.91
CA ASN A 13 -4.60 -4.65 -20.78
C ASN A 13 -6.13 -4.59 -20.65
N ILE A 14 -6.78 -4.06 -21.68
CA ILE A 14 -8.22 -3.82 -21.71
C ILE A 14 -8.99 -5.14 -21.82
N GLU A 15 -8.49 -6.11 -22.59
CA GLU A 15 -9.15 -7.41 -22.81
C GLU A 15 -9.16 -8.25 -21.54
N GLU A 16 -8.02 -8.33 -20.85
CA GLU A 16 -7.87 -9.10 -19.62
C GLU A 16 -8.31 -8.33 -18.36
N LYS A 17 -8.66 -7.05 -18.50
CA LYS A 17 -9.00 -6.15 -17.39
C LYS A 17 -7.91 -6.07 -16.31
N LYS A 18 -6.66 -5.87 -16.75
CA LYS A 18 -5.47 -5.80 -15.88
C LYS A 18 -4.75 -4.48 -16.01
N PHE A 19 -4.23 -4.00 -14.88
CA PHE A 19 -3.46 -2.77 -14.78
C PHE A 19 -2.09 -3.09 -14.19
N PHE A 20 -1.00 -2.77 -14.89
CA PHE A 20 0.37 -3.07 -14.47
C PHE A 20 1.12 -1.77 -14.20
N ILE A 21 1.69 -1.64 -12.99
CA ILE A 21 2.44 -0.46 -12.54
C ILE A 21 3.87 -0.91 -12.26
N PHE A 22 4.84 -0.32 -12.96
CA PHE A 22 6.27 -0.57 -12.75
C PHE A 22 6.89 0.64 -12.08
N ALA A 23 7.17 0.49 -10.79
CA ALA A 23 7.79 1.50 -9.95
C ALA A 23 9.29 1.24 -9.80
N ASN A 24 10.06 2.33 -9.78
CA ASN A 24 11.49 2.31 -9.52
C ASN A 24 11.77 2.57 -8.03
N HIS A 25 13.00 2.28 -7.61
CA HIS A 25 13.45 2.62 -6.25
C HIS A 25 13.28 4.13 -5.96
N LYS A 26 12.64 4.44 -4.83
CA LYS A 26 12.31 5.80 -4.35
C LYS A 26 11.35 6.58 -5.26
N ASP A 27 10.65 5.90 -6.16
CA ASP A 27 9.63 6.57 -6.96
C ASP A 27 8.36 6.82 -6.15
N VAL A 28 7.64 7.87 -6.52
CA VAL A 28 6.35 8.24 -5.93
C VAL A 28 5.25 7.88 -6.92
N VAL A 29 4.38 6.96 -6.50
CA VAL A 29 3.26 6.48 -7.31
C VAL A 29 2.01 7.26 -6.89
N ASP A 30 1.64 8.29 -7.65
CA ASP A 30 0.34 8.95 -7.51
C ASP A 30 -0.71 8.18 -8.32
N CYS A 31 -1.64 7.53 -7.61
CA CYS A 31 -2.71 6.77 -8.24
C CYS A 31 -3.60 7.63 -9.13
N ASN A 32 -3.89 8.87 -8.75
CA ASN A 32 -4.76 9.76 -9.54
C ASN A 32 -4.09 10.09 -10.88
N GLU A 33 -2.82 10.48 -10.84
CA GLU A 33 -2.04 10.79 -12.04
C GLU A 33 -1.95 9.58 -12.99
N ILE A 34 -1.74 8.38 -12.42
CA ILE A 34 -1.68 7.14 -13.19
C ILE A 34 -3.01 6.82 -13.87
N TYR A 35 -4.12 6.97 -13.16
CA TYR A 35 -5.45 6.73 -13.74
C TYR A 35 -5.80 7.78 -14.80
N GLU A 36 -5.54 9.07 -14.56
CA GLU A 36 -5.75 10.12 -15.55
C GLU A 36 -4.96 9.85 -16.84
N ARG A 37 -3.69 9.47 -16.71
CA ARG A 37 -2.84 9.08 -17.85
C ARG A 37 -3.40 7.88 -18.59
N ALA A 38 -3.94 6.89 -17.87
CA ALA A 38 -4.55 5.70 -18.47
C ALA A 38 -5.85 6.02 -19.22
N VAL A 39 -6.73 6.84 -18.63
CA VAL A 39 -7.96 7.33 -19.29
C VAL A 39 -7.60 8.06 -20.59
N ASN A 40 -6.64 8.99 -20.53
CA ASN A 40 -6.21 9.78 -21.69
C ASN A 40 -5.62 8.93 -22.82
N LYS A 41 -4.94 7.82 -22.50
CA LYS A 41 -4.32 6.94 -23.51
C LYS A 41 -5.27 5.89 -24.08
N THR A 42 -6.20 5.39 -23.28
CA THR A 42 -7.03 4.22 -23.65
C THR A 42 -8.46 4.60 -24.03
N GLY A 43 -8.96 5.76 -23.59
CA GLY A 43 -10.36 6.16 -23.73
C GLY A 43 -11.33 5.40 -22.82
N VAL A 44 -10.83 4.51 -21.95
CA VAL A 44 -11.64 3.79 -20.96
C VAL A 44 -11.97 4.74 -19.80
N SER A 45 -13.20 4.66 -19.28
CA SER A 45 -13.61 5.49 -18.14
C SER A 45 -12.85 5.14 -16.85
N LEU A 46 -12.70 6.14 -15.98
CA LEU A 46 -12.05 5.96 -14.68
C LEU A 46 -12.69 4.84 -13.86
N ASP A 47 -14.02 4.82 -13.78
CA ASP A 47 -14.81 3.82 -13.05
C ASP A 47 -14.50 2.40 -13.55
N THR A 48 -14.40 2.21 -14.86
CA THR A 48 -14.04 0.90 -15.43
C THR A 48 -12.60 0.51 -15.10
N LEU A 49 -11.65 1.46 -15.19
CA LEU A 49 -10.23 1.19 -14.87
C LEU A 49 -10.01 0.85 -13.40
N GLN A 50 -10.75 1.47 -12.48
CA GLN A 50 -10.66 1.19 -11.04
C GLN A 50 -11.12 -0.22 -10.68
N ASN A 51 -11.96 -0.83 -11.52
CA ASN A 51 -12.41 -2.22 -11.36
C ASN A 51 -11.45 -3.25 -11.96
N TYR A 52 -10.35 -2.83 -12.58
CA TYR A 52 -9.36 -3.75 -13.13
C TYR A 52 -8.46 -4.29 -12.02
N GLN A 53 -7.99 -5.52 -12.19
CA GLN A 53 -7.00 -6.08 -11.27
C GLN A 53 -5.67 -5.33 -11.45
N ALA A 54 -5.23 -4.65 -10.40
CA ALA A 54 -3.95 -3.94 -10.40
C ALA A 54 -2.80 -4.83 -9.90
N TYR A 55 -1.64 -4.68 -10.53
CA TYR A 55 -0.38 -5.32 -10.17
C TYR A 55 0.71 -4.27 -10.08
N ILE A 56 1.44 -4.23 -8.96
CA ILE A 56 2.55 -3.31 -8.75
C ILE A 56 3.85 -4.10 -8.73
N PHE A 57 4.83 -3.67 -9.52
CA PHE A 57 6.17 -4.23 -9.58
C PHE A 57 7.15 -3.19 -9.04
N LEU A 58 7.96 -3.56 -8.07
CA LEU A 58 9.10 -2.76 -7.59
C LEU A 58 10.39 -3.40 -8.08
N ASN A 59 11.16 -2.69 -8.90
CA ASN A 59 12.40 -3.22 -9.50
C ASN A 59 12.19 -4.62 -10.11
N SER A 60 11.16 -4.77 -10.95
CA SER A 60 10.74 -6.01 -11.61
C SER A 60 10.23 -7.14 -10.71
N THR A 61 10.11 -6.90 -9.40
CA THR A 61 9.54 -7.86 -8.45
C THR A 61 8.07 -7.53 -8.22
N LEU A 62 7.17 -8.49 -8.50
CA LEU A 62 5.75 -8.35 -8.21
C LEU A 62 5.55 -8.23 -6.70
N LEU A 63 4.91 -7.13 -6.27
CA LEU A 63 4.48 -6.97 -4.90
C LEU A 63 3.18 -7.76 -4.73
N THR A 64 3.31 -8.97 -4.22
CA THR A 64 2.18 -9.70 -3.66
C THR A 64 1.87 -9.03 -2.33
N GLY A 65 0.69 -8.40 -2.22
CA GLY A 65 0.25 -7.81 -0.96
C GLY A 65 0.43 -8.79 0.20
N SER A 66 0.56 -8.28 1.40
CA SER A 66 0.62 -9.11 2.60
C SER A 66 -0.74 -9.75 2.82
N THR A 67 -0.79 -11.04 3.12
CA THR A 67 -1.93 -11.58 3.87
C THR A 67 -1.86 -10.99 5.27
N GLU A 68 -2.96 -10.44 5.76
CA GLU A 68 -3.07 -10.15 7.19
C GLU A 68 -2.77 -11.45 7.94
N LEU A 69 -1.80 -11.40 8.85
CA LEU A 69 -1.60 -12.50 9.78
C LEU A 69 -2.89 -12.63 10.59
N PRO A 70 -3.49 -13.83 10.71
CA PRO A 70 -4.70 -14.01 11.51
C PRO A 70 -4.51 -13.58 12.97
N ASP A 71 -3.26 -13.59 13.47
CA ASP A 71 -2.83 -13.06 14.76
C ASP A 71 -1.73 -12.02 14.56
N ASN A 72 -2.04 -10.90 13.90
CA ASN A 72 -1.10 -9.79 13.81
C ASN A 72 -0.89 -9.15 15.20
N SER A 73 0.33 -9.18 15.73
CA SER A 73 0.67 -8.53 17.00
C SER A 73 0.42 -7.01 17.02
N PHE A 74 0.16 -6.41 15.85
CA PHE A 74 -0.25 -5.01 15.69
C PHE A 74 -1.76 -4.80 15.67
N TYR A 75 -2.60 -5.78 16.04
CA TYR A 75 -4.00 -5.50 16.34
C TYR A 75 -4.08 -4.46 17.45
N PHE A 76 -4.61 -3.28 17.11
CA PHE A 76 -4.74 -2.15 18.03
C PHE A 76 -5.87 -2.45 19.02
N GLY A 77 -5.56 -3.19 20.09
CA GLY A 77 -6.45 -3.46 21.21
C GLY A 77 -6.40 -4.91 21.68
N GLU A 78 -6.52 -5.12 22.99
CA GLU A 78 -6.72 -6.46 23.53
C GLU A 78 -8.14 -6.94 23.21
N PRO A 79 -8.31 -8.16 22.67
CA PRO A 79 -9.62 -8.74 22.50
C PRO A 79 -10.27 -8.93 23.88
N ASN A 80 -11.57 -8.67 23.96
CA ASN A 80 -12.35 -8.97 25.15
C ASN A 80 -12.48 -10.50 25.35
N LYS A 81 -13.12 -10.94 26.44
CA LYS A 81 -13.28 -12.37 26.76
C LYS A 81 -14.08 -13.16 25.70
N GLU A 82 -14.78 -12.47 24.79
CA GLU A 82 -15.51 -13.07 23.67
C GLU A 82 -14.74 -12.99 22.34
N GLY A 83 -13.50 -12.50 22.33
CA GLY A 83 -12.66 -12.41 21.12
C GLY A 83 -12.88 -11.15 20.28
N ASN A 84 -13.67 -10.18 20.75
CA ASN A 84 -13.95 -8.94 20.02
C ASN A 84 -12.93 -7.85 20.38
N ILE A 85 -12.37 -7.17 19.38
CA ILE A 85 -11.46 -6.03 19.59
C ILE A 85 -12.29 -4.80 20.00
N LEU A 86 -11.99 -4.24 21.18
CA LEU A 86 -12.62 -3.01 21.67
C LEU A 86 -12.00 -1.79 20.95
N GLN A 87 -12.63 -1.38 19.86
CA GLN A 87 -12.18 -0.30 18.97
C GLN A 87 -12.34 1.12 19.59
N ASP A 88 -13.02 1.20 20.72
CA ASP A 88 -13.44 2.41 21.42
C ASP A 88 -12.37 3.00 22.36
N LYS A 89 -11.21 2.34 22.51
CA LYS A 89 -10.04 2.90 23.22
C LYS A 89 -8.74 2.73 22.42
N PRO A 90 -8.23 3.78 21.76
CA PRO A 90 -6.88 3.73 21.21
C PRO A 90 -5.88 3.59 22.36
N SER A 91 -5.24 2.43 22.45
CA SER A 91 -4.20 2.16 23.45
C SER A 91 -2.84 2.29 22.78
N TYR A 92 -2.08 3.33 23.17
CA TYR A 92 -0.74 3.57 22.66
C TYR A 92 0.28 2.86 23.56
N TYR A 93 1.01 1.89 23.02
CA TYR A 93 2.22 1.39 23.67
C TYR A 93 3.43 2.03 23.00
N PHE A 94 3.98 3.08 23.62
CA PHE A 94 5.31 3.55 23.27
C PHE A 94 6.29 2.52 23.83
N SER A 95 6.93 1.73 22.97
CA SER A 95 8.21 1.13 23.36
C SER A 95 9.19 2.27 23.57
N PRO A 96 9.73 2.48 24.79
CA PRO A 96 10.92 3.30 24.92
C PRO A 96 11.97 2.64 24.01
N SER A 97 12.62 3.42 23.14
CA SER A 97 13.81 2.94 22.48
C SER A 97 14.81 2.58 23.58
N ASP A 98 15.17 1.30 23.68
CA ASP A 98 16.13 0.83 24.67
C ASP A 98 17.40 1.70 24.62
N GLU A 99 17.60 2.54 25.64
CA GLU A 99 18.94 2.91 26.06
C GLU A 99 19.15 2.38 27.47
N SER A 100 19.84 1.25 27.54
CA SER A 100 20.50 0.74 28.73
C SER A 100 21.29 1.88 29.41
N SER A 101 20.85 2.37 30.57
CA SER A 101 21.72 2.79 31.69
C SER A 101 20.93 3.44 32.82
N GLY A 102 21.03 2.88 34.03
CA GLY A 102 20.63 3.57 35.25
C GLY A 102 20.15 2.64 36.35
N LYS A 103 21.08 1.99 37.05
CA LYS A 103 20.83 1.52 38.42
C LYS A 103 20.49 2.73 39.28
N GLY A 104 19.38 2.66 40.03
CA GLY A 104 18.97 3.63 41.04
C GLY A 104 17.73 3.14 41.74
#